data_AF-A0A0C5XKE9-F1
#
_entry.id   AF-A0A0C5XKE9-F1
#
_cell.length_a   1.000
_cell.length_b   1.000
_cell.length_c   1.000
_cell.angle_alpha   90.00
_cell.angle_beta   90.00
_cell.angle_gamma   90.00
#
_symmetry.space_group_name_H-M   'P 1'
#
loop_
_entity.id
_entity.type
_entity.pdbx_description
1 polymer ?
#
loop_
_entity_poly.entity_id
_entity_poly.type
_entity_poly.pdbx_seq_one_letter_code
_entity_poly.pdbx_strand_id
1 'polypeptide(L)'
;MPRNPDHERLERLEAALLTMPRLRREIFLAVRLDAMSYEDVARITGLSVRAVERQMARAIAHIGYHLRHGEAPPPRRWRRK
;
A
#
# COMPACT_ATOMS: atom_id res chain seq x y z
N MET A 1 3.18 24.45 18.99
CA MET A 1 3.94 23.72 17.95
C MET A 1 3.17 23.82 16.64
N PRO A 2 3.71 24.44 15.57
CA PRO A 2 3.03 24.42 14.29
C PRO A 2 2.93 22.97 13.81
N ARG A 3 1.72 22.56 13.37
CA ARG A 3 1.49 21.23 12.81
C ARG A 3 2.34 21.14 11.54
N ASN A 4 3.45 20.38 11.59
CA ASN A 4 4.32 20.22 10.44
C ASN A 4 3.49 19.59 9.30
N PRO A 5 3.41 20.17 8.09
CA PRO A 5 2.71 19.55 6.95
C PRO A 5 3.16 18.12 6.65
N ASP A 6 4.37 17.74 7.09
CA ASP A 6 4.85 16.36 7.04
C ASP A 6 4.04 15.42 7.95
N HIS A 7 3.59 15.90 9.10
CA HIS A 7 2.83 15.11 10.08
C HIS A 7 1.48 14.68 9.51
N GLU A 8 0.75 15.57 8.87
CA GLU A 8 -0.54 15.25 8.26
C GLU A 8 -0.38 14.27 7.07
N ARG A 9 0.70 14.42 6.29
CA ARG A 9 1.03 13.44 5.24
C ARG A 9 1.38 12.07 5.81
N LEU A 10 2.13 12.03 6.91
CA LEU A 10 2.49 10.79 7.61
C LEU A 10 1.25 10.10 8.19
N GLU A 11 0.38 10.85 8.87
CA GLU A 11 -0.91 10.34 9.39
C GLU A 11 -1.74 9.68 8.27
N ARG A 12 -1.86 10.36 7.11
CA ARG A 12 -2.61 9.83 5.96
C ARG A 12 -1.96 8.58 5.36
N LEU A 13 -0.63 8.52 5.33
CA LEU A 13 0.10 7.35 4.84
C LEU A 13 -0.09 6.15 5.77
N GLU A 14 -0.01 6.38 7.08
CA GLU A 14 -0.22 5.36 8.10
C GLU A 14 -1.65 4.80 8.03
N ALA A 15 -2.66 5.68 7.92
CA ALA A 15 -4.05 5.28 7.71
C ALA A 15 -4.24 4.45 6.42
N ALA A 16 -3.55 4.82 5.34
CA ALA A 16 -3.59 4.08 4.09
C ALA A 16 -3.01 2.66 4.25
N LEU A 17 -1.90 2.51 4.97
CA LEU A 17 -1.29 1.22 5.26
C LEU A 17 -2.21 0.38 6.13
N LEU A 18 -2.76 0.93 7.22
CA LEU A 18 -3.64 0.23 8.17
C LEU A 18 -4.92 -0.32 7.52
N THR A 19 -5.49 0.40 6.56
CA THR A 19 -6.70 -0.03 5.83
C THR A 19 -6.41 -0.96 4.65
N MET A 20 -5.13 -1.17 4.30
CA MET A 20 -4.71 -2.07 3.24
C MET A 20 -4.78 -3.54 3.68
N PRO A 21 -5.26 -4.47 2.83
CA PRO A 21 -5.19 -5.90 3.11
C PRO A 21 -3.75 -6.36 3.40
N ARG A 22 -3.59 -7.23 4.39
CA ARG A 22 -2.29 -7.67 4.94
C ARG A 22 -1.28 -8.08 3.85
N LEU A 23 -1.63 -9.05 3.00
CA LEU A 23 -0.75 -9.53 1.93
C LEU A 23 -0.29 -8.40 0.99
N ARG A 24 -1.17 -7.44 0.68
CA ARG A 24 -0.83 -6.31 -0.19
C ARG A 24 0.12 -5.34 0.50
N ARG A 25 -0.07 -5.11 1.80
CA ARG A 25 0.83 -4.30 2.63
C ARG A 25 2.22 -4.92 2.70
N GLU A 26 2.31 -6.22 2.97
CA GLU A 26 3.56 -6.98 3.04
C GLU A 26 4.33 -6.89 1.72
N ILE A 27 3.67 -7.13 0.58
CA ILE A 27 4.28 -7.00 -0.75
C ILE A 27 4.80 -5.58 -1.00
N PHE A 28 4.02 -4.56 -0.66
CA PHE A 28 4.44 -3.16 -0.86
C PHE A 28 5.67 -2.81 -0.03
N LEU A 29 5.69 -3.23 1.24
CA LEU A 29 6.82 -2.97 2.14
C LEU A 29 8.07 -3.73 1.69
N ALA A 30 7.94 -5.01 1.31
CA ALA A 30 9.06 -5.80 0.79
C ALA A 30 9.73 -5.12 -0.41
N VAL A 31 8.94 -4.60 -1.36
CA VAL A 31 9.49 -3.90 -2.52
C VAL A 31 10.08 -2.55 -2.15
N ARG A 32 9.37 -1.74 -1.35
CA ARG A 32 9.68 -0.30 -1.22
C ARG A 32 10.60 0.02 -0.05
N LEU A 33 10.55 -0.79 1.01
CA LEU A 33 11.37 -0.64 2.21
C LEU A 33 12.56 -1.59 2.17
N ASP A 34 12.32 -2.87 1.83
CA ASP A 34 13.36 -3.90 1.82
C ASP A 34 14.08 -4.02 0.46
N ALA A 35 13.72 -3.16 -0.52
CA ALA A 35 14.29 -3.12 -1.87
C ALA A 35 14.26 -4.47 -2.62
N MET A 36 13.30 -5.35 -2.29
CA MET A 36 13.19 -6.66 -2.91
C MET A 36 12.70 -6.58 -4.35
N SER A 37 13.22 -7.47 -5.19
CA SER A 37 12.73 -7.63 -6.56
C SER A 37 11.34 -8.25 -6.58
N TYR A 38 10.58 -8.04 -7.67
CA TYR A 38 9.26 -8.67 -7.82
C TYR A 38 9.36 -10.20 -7.92
N GLU A 39 10.48 -10.71 -8.42
CA GLU A 39 10.77 -12.15 -8.51
C GLU A 39 10.99 -12.76 -7.13
N ASP A 40 11.74 -12.08 -6.25
CA ASP A 40 11.95 -12.53 -4.88
C ASP A 40 10.66 -12.53 -4.08
N VAL A 41 9.86 -11.46 -4.22
CA VAL A 41 8.56 -11.38 -3.56
C VAL A 41 7.62 -12.47 -4.09
N ALA A 42 7.61 -12.73 -5.41
CA ALA A 42 6.84 -13.81 -6.01
C ALA A 42 7.24 -15.17 -5.43
N ARG A 43 8.54 -15.45 -5.34
CA ARG A 43 9.10 -16.68 -4.76
C ARG A 43 8.72 -16.87 -3.29
N ILE A 44 8.81 -15.82 -2.47
CA ILE A 44 8.51 -15.89 -1.03
C ILE A 44 7.00 -16.03 -0.78
N THR A 45 6.18 -15.32 -1.56
CA THR A 45 4.71 -15.32 -1.37
C THR A 45 4.00 -16.47 -2.10
N GLY A 46 4.70 -17.21 -2.97
CA GLY A 46 4.11 -18.24 -3.83
C GLY A 46 3.22 -17.66 -4.94
N LEU A 47 3.28 -16.35 -5.19
CA LEU A 47 2.53 -15.67 -6.23
C LEU A 47 3.32 -15.66 -7.55
N SER A 48 2.63 -15.46 -8.66
CA SER A 48 3.32 -15.10 -9.91
C SER A 48 3.79 -13.65 -9.88
N VAL A 49 4.85 -13.33 -10.62
CA VAL A 49 5.36 -11.95 -10.78
C VAL A 49 4.24 -10.99 -11.23
N ARG A 50 3.41 -11.41 -12.19
CA ARG A 50 2.23 -10.64 -12.64
C ARG A 50 1.19 -10.43 -11.54
N ALA A 51 1.10 -11.32 -10.56
CA ALA A 51 0.26 -11.13 -9.38
C ALA A 51 0.88 -10.13 -8.41
N VAL A 52 2.20 -10.16 -8.20
CA VAL A 52 2.95 -9.17 -7.41
C VAL A 52 2.79 -7.77 -8.01
N GLU A 53 3.01 -7.59 -9.32
CA GLU A 53 2.80 -6.32 -10.04
C GLU A 53 1.39 -5.76 -9.81
N ARG A 54 0.38 -6.62 -9.91
CA ARG A 54 -1.01 -6.24 -9.70
C ARG A 54 -1.28 -5.83 -8.25
N GLN A 55 -0.65 -6.47 -7.26
CA GLN A 55 -0.75 -6.03 -5.87
C GLN A 55 -0.05 -4.68 -5.67
N MET A 56 1.12 -4.46 -6.29
CA MET A 56 1.84 -3.19 -6.26
C MET A 56 1.01 -2.04 -6.84
N ALA A 57 0.43 -2.23 -8.03
CA ALA A 57 -0.43 -1.22 -8.66
C ALA A 57 -1.62 -0.84 -7.76
N ARG A 58 -2.19 -1.82 -7.04
CA ARG A 58 -3.29 -1.58 -6.09
C ARG A 58 -2.82 -0.88 -4.83
N ALA A 59 -1.64 -1.23 -4.30
CA ALA A 59 -1.08 -0.57 -3.13
C ALA A 59 -0.86 0.92 -3.42
N ILE A 60 -0.27 1.25 -4.56
CA ILE A 60 -0.04 2.62 -5.01
C ILE A 60 -1.37 3.37 -5.19
N ALA A 61 -2.37 2.74 -5.83
CA ALA A 61 -3.69 3.35 -5.97
C ALA A 61 -4.38 3.60 -4.62
N HIS A 62 -4.22 2.67 -3.67
CA HIS A 62 -4.75 2.78 -2.32
C HIS A 62 -4.11 3.95 -1.58
N ILE A 63 -2.78 4.03 -1.55
CA ILE A 63 -2.04 5.13 -0.93
C ILE A 63 -2.42 6.47 -1.56
N GLY A 64 -2.42 6.55 -2.90
CA GLY A 64 -2.77 7.78 -3.61
C GLY A 64 -4.18 8.28 -3.31
N TYR A 65 -5.13 7.38 -3.04
CA TYR A 65 -6.49 7.79 -2.65
C TYR A 65 -6.52 8.43 -1.27
N HIS A 66 -5.87 7.84 -0.27
CA HIS A 66 -5.80 8.40 1.09
C HIS A 66 -5.00 9.70 1.16
N LEU A 67 -3.95 9.84 0.35
CA LEU A 67 -3.23 11.12 0.26
C LEU A 67 -4.13 12.24 -0.27
N ARG A 68 -5.07 11.93 -1.19
CA ARG A 68 -6.01 12.89 -1.80
C ARG A 68 -7.28 13.13 -0.99
N HIS A 69 -7.80 12.11 -0.29
CA HIS A 69 -9.12 12.14 0.36
C HIS A 69 -9.04 12.01 1.89
N GLY A 70 -7.84 11.94 2.47
CA GLY A 70 -7.62 11.79 3.91
C GLY A 70 -8.09 10.42 4.43
N GLU A 71 -8.84 10.44 5.53
CA GLU A 71 -9.38 9.25 6.20
C GLU A 71 -10.64 8.67 5.52
N ALA A 72 -11.06 9.23 4.38
CA ALA A 72 -12.21 8.69 3.64
C ALA A 72 -12.05 7.18 3.39
N PRO A 73 -13.07 6.36 3.65
CA PRO A 73 -12.96 4.92 3.50
C PRO A 73 -12.75 4.58 2.02
N PRO A 74 -11.87 3.61 1.72
CA PRO A 74 -11.61 3.22 0.34
C PRO A 74 -12.90 2.76 -0.35
N PRO A 75 -13.03 2.98 -1.67
CA PRO A 75 -14.20 2.54 -2.42
C PRO A 75 -14.52 1.06 -2.18
N ARG A 76 -15.81 0.72 -2.00
CA ARG A 76 -16.25 -0.65 -1.66
C ARG A 76 -15.68 -1.73 -2.58
N ARG A 77 -15.42 -1.41 -3.85
CA ARG A 77 -14.78 -2.30 -4.84
C ARG A 77 -13.39 -2.81 -4.42
N TRP A 78 -12.70 -2.14 -3.50
CA TRP A 78 -11.40 -2.58 -2.97
C TRP A 78 -11.50 -3.58 -1.81
N ARG A 79 -12.66 -3.64 -1.15
CA ARG A 79 -12.94 -4.63 -0.09
C ARG A 79 -13.15 -6.03 -0.65
N ARG A 80 -13.44 -6.16 -1.95
CA ARG A 80 -13.52 -7.44 -2.64
C ARG A 80 -12.22 -7.66 -3.42
N LYS A 81 -11.25 -8.35 -2.82
CA LYS A 81 -10.27 -9.21 -3.50
C LYS A 81 -9.28 -9.87 -2.58
#